data_AF-A0A377JH13-F1
#
_entry.id   AF-A0A377JH13-F1
#
_cell.length_a   1.000
_cell.length_b   1.000
_cell.length_c   1.000
_cell.angle_alpha   90.00
_cell.angle_beta   90.00
_cell.angle_gamma   90.00
#
_symmetry.space_group_name_H-M   'P 1'
#
loop_
_entity.id
_entity.type
_entity.pdbx_description
1 polymer ?
#
loop_
_entity_poly.entity_id
_entity_poly.type
_entity_poly.pdbx_seq_one_letter_code
_entity_poly.pdbx_strand_id
1 'polypeptide(L)' 'MAEFAEHAPQKTDLKMTALHTLRSVFGYQSFRKGQEEVIHAALSGQDALVVMATGNGKSLCYQIQHFVFLVSH' A
#
# COMPACT_ATOMS: atom_id res chain seq x y z
N MET A 1 -32.01 2.58 -13.03
CA MET A 1 -30.89 3.53 -12.84
C MET A 1 -30.01 2.91 -11.77
N ALA A 2 -28.98 2.17 -12.17
CA ALA A 2 -28.18 1.34 -11.28
C ALA A 2 -27.30 2.22 -10.39
N GLU A 3 -27.54 2.16 -9.09
CA GLU A 3 -26.66 2.68 -8.05
C GLU A 3 -25.41 1.80 -7.99
N PHE A 4 -24.38 2.19 -8.75
CA PHE A 4 -23.02 1.72 -8.50
C PHE A 4 -22.54 2.43 -7.23
N ALA A 5 -22.86 1.85 -6.08
CA ALA A 5 -22.13 2.13 -4.86
C ALA A 5 -20.69 1.65 -5.08
N GLU A 6 -19.81 2.57 -5.49
CA GLU A 6 -18.36 2.43 -5.37
C GLU A 6 -18.05 2.11 -3.91
N HIS A 7 -17.88 0.83 -3.60
CA HIS A 7 -17.37 0.39 -2.32
C HIS A 7 -15.88 0.70 -2.32
N ALA A 8 -15.52 1.94 -1.97
CA ALA A 8 -14.14 2.30 -1.72
C ALA A 8 -13.57 1.30 -0.69
N PRO A 9 -12.43 0.66 -0.96
CA PRO A 9 -11.84 -0.28 -0.02
C PRO A 9 -11.59 0.43 1.31
N GLN A 10 -12.18 -0.09 2.39
CA GLN A 10 -12.02 0.52 3.70
C GLN A 10 -10.55 0.50 4.12
N LYS A 11 -10.04 1.57 4.76
CA LYS A 11 -8.62 1.73 5.15
C LYS A 11 -7.99 0.50 5.81
N THR A 12 -8.77 -0.24 6.60
CA THR A 12 -8.34 -1.46 7.30
C THR A 12 -8.02 -2.60 6.35
N ASP A 13 -8.75 -2.72 5.24
CA ASP A 13 -8.58 -3.76 4.23
C ASP A 13 -7.27 -3.56 3.45
N LEU A 14 -7.00 -2.31 3.00
CA LEU A 14 -5.76 -1.95 2.30
C LEU A 14 -4.53 -2.22 3.15
N LYS A 15 -4.57 -1.90 4.45
CA LYS A 15 -3.47 -2.16 5.38
C LYS A 15 -3.19 -3.66 5.52
N MET A 16 -4.24 -4.46 5.68
CA MET A 16 -4.11 -5.92 5.81
C MET A 16 -3.56 -6.53 4.51
N THR A 17 -4.06 -6.10 3.36
CA THR A 17 -3.60 -6.55 2.04
C THR A 17 -2.15 -6.16 1.80
N ALA A 18 -1.74 -4.94 2.14
CA ALA A 18 -0.35 -4.51 2.04
C ALA A 18 0.60 -5.32 2.95
N LEU A 19 0.20 -5.60 4.20
CA LEU A 19 0.96 -6.45 5.13
C LEU A 19 1.02 -7.91 4.67
N HIS A 20 -0.06 -8.41 4.07
CA HIS A 20 -0.08 -9.75 3.50
C HIS A 20 0.87 -9.85 2.30
N THR A 21 0.82 -8.90 1.36
CA THR A 21 1.75 -8.84 0.23
C THR A 21 3.19 -8.71 0.69
N LEU A 22 3.47 -7.85 1.67
CA LEU A 22 4.81 -7.70 2.26
C LEU A 22 5.38 -9.03 2.76
N ARG A 23 4.56 -9.83 3.45
CA ARG A 23 4.96 -11.14 4.00
C ARG A 23 5.05 -12.22 2.93
N SER A 24 3.99 -12.38 2.14
CA SER A 24 3.83 -13.51 1.23
C SER A 24 4.63 -13.37 -0.07
N VAL A 25 4.85 -12.14 -0.55
CA VAL A 25 5.57 -11.88 -1.82
C VAL A 25 7.01 -11.44 -1.56
N PHE A 26 7.23 -10.56 -0.58
CA PHE A 26 8.54 -9.96 -0.33
C PHE A 26 9.29 -10.58 0.87
N GLY A 27 8.65 -11.45 1.65
CA GLY A 27 9.30 -12.17 2.77
C GLY A 27 9.64 -11.31 3.98
N TYR A 28 9.11 -10.08 4.08
CA TYR A 28 9.36 -9.21 5.24
C TYR A 28 8.23 -9.31 6.26
N GLN A 29 8.58 -9.35 7.55
CA GLN A 29 7.59 -9.52 8.63
C GLN A 29 6.81 -8.24 8.96
N SER A 30 7.44 -7.07 8.78
CA SER A 30 6.88 -5.78 9.17
C SER A 30 7.45 -4.64 8.34
N PHE A 31 6.66 -3.58 8.16
CA PHE A 31 7.14 -2.35 7.54
C PHE A 31 8.22 -1.67 8.38
N ARG A 32 9.14 -0.99 7.71
CA ARG A 32 10.04 -0.03 8.37
C ARG A 32 9.30 1.29 8.61
N LYS A 33 9.85 2.11 9.50
CA LYS A 33 9.29 3.43 9.84
C LYS A 33 8.99 4.25 8.58
N GLY A 34 7.76 4.76 8.48
CA GLY A 34 7.28 5.58 7.37
C GLY A 34 6.84 4.80 6.11
N GLN A 35 7.16 3.51 5.96
CA GLN A 35 6.71 2.75 4.79
C GLN A 35 5.20 2.51 4.80
N GLU A 36 4.63 2.17 5.96
CA GLU A 36 3.19 1.94 6.11
C GLU A 36 2.39 3.21 5.75
N GLU A 37 2.80 4.36 6.29
CA GLU A 37 2.13 5.65 6.07
C GLU A 37 2.13 6.05 4.60
N VAL A 38 3.26 5.86 3.92
CA VAL A 38 3.40 6.16 2.49
C VAL A 38 2.54 5.24 1.62
N ILE A 39 2.59 3.92 1.87
CA ILE A 39 1.79 2.94 1.11
C ILE A 39 0.31 3.24 1.30
N HIS A 40 -0.10 3.52 2.53
CA HIS A 40 -1.50 3.82 2.84
C HIS A 40 -1.97 5.13 2.19
N ALA A 41 -1.17 6.20 2.24
CA ALA A 41 -1.48 7.47 1.57
C ALA A 41 -1.65 7.27 0.05
N ALA A 42 -0.71 6.57 -0.59
CA ALA A 42 -0.75 6.28 -2.02
C ALA A 42 -1.98 5.44 -2.40
N LEU A 43 -2.28 4.38 -1.66
CA LEU A 43 -3.45 3.52 -1.89
C LEU A 43 -4.79 4.22 -1.59
N SER A 44 -4.77 5.26 -0.75
CA SER A 44 -5.95 6.11 -0.48
C SER A 44 -6.15 7.19 -1.56
N GLY A 45 -5.35 7.19 -2.63
CA GLY A 45 -5.41 8.21 -3.68
C GLY A 45 -4.91 9.58 -3.25
N GLN A 46 -4.11 9.66 -2.18
CA GLN A 46 -3.54 10.91 -1.67
C GLN A 46 -2.15 11.15 -2.26
N ASP A 47 -1.84 12.40 -2.58
CA ASP A 47 -0.49 12.81 -2.94
C ASP A 47 0.46 12.65 -1.74
N ALA A 48 1.55 11.91 -1.93
CA ALA A 48 2.55 11.66 -0.90
C ALA A 48 3.96 11.97 -1.40
N LEU A 49 4.70 12.80 -0.66
CA LEU A 49 6.13 13.04 -0.90
C LEU A 49 6.97 12.13 0.00
N VAL A 50 7.74 11.24 -0.62
CA VAL A 50 8.53 10.24 0.10
C VAL A 50 9.99 10.69 0.20
N VAL A 51 10.39 11.17 1.38
CA VAL A 51 11.78 11.48 1.69
C VAL A 51 12.34 10.42 2.64
N MET A 52 13.14 9.50 2.10
CA MET A 52 13.84 8.47 2.88
C MET A 52 15.31 8.45 2.46
N ALA A 53 16.24 7.98 3.30
CA ALA A 53 17.62 7.76 2.88
C ALA A 53 17.74 6.52 1.97
N THR A 54 18.76 6.46 1.10
CA THR A 54 19.06 5.28 0.26
C THR A 54 19.18 4.02 1.12
N GLY A 55 18.64 2.89 0.66
CA GLY A 55 18.60 1.64 1.43
C GLY A 55 17.42 1.48 2.41
N ASN A 56 16.59 2.50 2.62
CA ASN A 56 15.38 2.40 3.48
C ASN A 56 14.14 1.81 2.77
N GLY A 57 14.30 1.23 1.58
CA GLY A 57 13.21 0.53 0.91
C GLY A 57 12.15 1.43 0.28
N LYS A 58 12.53 2.58 -0.29
CA LYS A 58 11.63 3.38 -1.14
C LYS A 58 11.04 2.55 -2.28
N SER A 59 11.87 1.77 -2.98
CA SER A 59 11.41 0.89 -4.06
C SER A 59 10.39 -0.14 -3.60
N LEU A 60 10.54 -0.68 -2.37
CA LEU A 60 9.58 -1.61 -1.78
C LEU A 60 8.20 -0.94 -1.61
N CYS A 61 8.19 0.32 -1.16
CA CYS A 61 6.98 1.14 -1.10
C CYS A 61 6.27 1.21 -2.45
N TYR A 62 7.02 1.51 -3.53
CA TYR A 62 6.49 1.59 -4.90
C TYR A 62 6.01 0.24 -5.46
N GLN A 63 6.63 -0.86 -5.04
CA GLN A 63 6.26 -2.20 -5.49
C GLN A 63 4.99 -2.69 -4.79
N ILE A 64 4.89 -2.51 -3.47
CA ILE A 64 3.72 -2.94 -2.70
C ILE A 64 2.49 -2.17 -3.12
N GLN A 65 2.56 -0.85 -3.30
CA GLN A 65 1.43 -0.08 -3.80
C GLN A 65 0.92 -0.62 -5.15
N HIS A 66 1.83 -1.00 -6.07
CA HIS A 66 1.45 -1.49 -7.39
C HIS A 66 0.80 -2.87 -7.31
N PHE A 67 1.37 -3.76 -6.50
CA PHE A 67 0.84 -5.11 -6.32
C PHE A 67 -0.53 -5.08 -5.64
N VAL A 68 -0.70 -4.25 -4.60
CA VAL A 68 -1.99 -4.10 -3.91
C VAL A 68 -3.04 -3.52 -4.87
N PHE A 69 -2.69 -2.50 -5.65
CA PHE A 69 -3.59 -1.95 -6.66
C PHE A 69 -4.03 -3.00 -7.70
N LEU A 70 -3.10 -3.84 -8.17
CA LEU A 70 -3.37 -4.86 -9.18
C LEU A 70 -4.23 -6.04 -8.67
N VAL A 71 -4.21 -6.35 -7.37
CA VAL A 71 -5.06 -7.43 -6.82
C VAL A 71 -6.41 -6.95 -6.29
N SER A 72 -6.60 -5.63 -6.17
CA SER A 72 -7.84 -5.01 -5.70
C SER A 72 -8.74 -4.49 -6.82
N HIS A 73 -8.32 -4.61 -8.08
CA HIS A 73 -9.07 -4.25 -9.31
C HIS A 73 -9.12 -5.44 -10.27
#